data_AF-A0A023DAW5-F1
#
_entry.id   AF-A0A023DAW5-F1
#
_cell.length_a   1.000
_cell.length_b   1.000
_cell.length_c   1.000
_cell.angle_alpha   90.00
_cell.angle_beta   90.00
_cell.angle_gamma   90.00
#
_symmetry.space_group_name_H-M   'P 1'
#
loop_
_entity.id
_entity.type
_entity.pdbx_description
1 polymer ?
#
loop_
_entity_poly.entity_id
_entity_poly.type
_entity_poly.pdbx_seq_one_letter_code
_entity_poly.pdbx_strand_id
1 'polypeptide(L)'
;MAWVVHEVLLGIHIILAMIWVGGIFFIGWGVYPVAKTMPASQQQPFFRSLMQWTHWPLTLAGSGVIITGILLGTVAGPIRHWHDLWNTTYGHIWLAALLIGLATLAWGVFVGYRRAINIFTNDSLWQQAESGDKYVK
;
A
#
# COMPACT_ATOMS: atom_id res chain seq x y z
N MET A 1 -1.13 32.25 7.72
CA MET A 1 -0.86 31.11 8.63
C MET A 1 -1.65 29.87 8.21
N ALA A 2 -2.99 29.86 8.27
CA ALA A 2 -3.81 28.68 7.93
C ALA A 2 -3.57 28.14 6.50
N TRP A 3 -3.44 29.02 5.51
CA TRP A 3 -3.13 28.62 4.13
C TRP A 3 -1.76 27.94 3.99
N VAL A 4 -0.73 28.45 4.66
CA VAL A 4 0.61 27.84 4.66
C VAL A 4 0.57 26.44 5.29
N VAL A 5 -0.19 26.27 6.37
CA VAL A 5 -0.37 24.96 7.02
C VAL A 5 -1.05 23.98 6.08
N HIS A 6 -2.09 24.43 5.36
CA HIS A 6 -2.77 23.60 4.34
C HIS A 6 -1.79 23.15 3.24
N GLU A 7 -1.04 24.07 2.64
CA GLU A 7 -0.09 23.74 1.55
C GLU A 7 1.02 22.80 2.00
N VAL A 8 1.59 23.01 3.19
CA VAL A 8 2.62 22.12 3.74
C VAL A 8 2.04 20.73 3.99
N LEU A 9 0.85 20.65 4.58
CA LEU A 9 0.17 19.37 4.83
C LEU A 9 -0.18 18.65 3.53
N LEU A 10 -0.63 19.38 2.51
CA LEU A 10 -0.91 18.85 1.17
C LEU A 10 0.37 18.29 0.52
N GLY A 11 1.47 19.03 0.60
CA GLY A 11 2.77 18.58 0.10
C GLY A 11 3.21 17.28 0.76
N ILE A 12 3.11 17.20 2.09
CA ILE A 12 3.40 15.97 2.85
C ILE A 12 2.49 14.82 2.41
N HIS A 13 1.18 15.06 2.30
CA HIS A 13 0.20 14.07 1.87
C HIS A 13 0.56 13.48 0.49
N ILE A 14 0.89 14.34 -0.48
CA ILE A 14 1.27 13.92 -1.83
C ILE A 14 2.55 13.10 -1.80
N ILE A 15 3.58 13.51 -1.04
CA ILE A 15 4.83 12.75 -0.91
C ILE A 15 4.56 11.36 -0.32
N LEU A 16 3.75 11.28 0.74
CA LEU A 16 3.37 10.00 1.35
C LEU A 16 2.58 9.12 0.36
N ALA A 17 1.68 9.71 -0.42
CA ALA A 17 0.92 9.00 -1.44
C ALA A 17 1.81 8.47 -2.57
N MET A 18 2.80 9.25 -3.01
CA MET A 18 3.79 8.81 -4.00
C MET A 18 4.62 7.65 -3.45
N ILE A 19 5.07 7.71 -2.19
CA ILE A 19 5.83 6.62 -1.57
C ILE A 19 4.95 5.36 -1.47
N TRP A 20 3.71 5.50 -1.01
CA TRP A 20 2.82 4.37 -0.80
C TRP A 20 2.34 3.73 -2.11
N VAL A 21 1.60 4.46 -2.93
CA VAL A 21 1.01 3.94 -4.17
C VAL A 21 2.09 3.76 -5.24
N GLY A 22 2.98 4.75 -5.38
CA GLY A 22 4.09 4.66 -6.33
C GLY A 22 5.08 3.56 -5.96
N GLY A 23 5.34 3.32 -4.68
CA GLY A 23 6.16 2.20 -4.22
C GLY A 23 5.56 0.83 -4.57
N ILE A 24 4.23 0.68 -4.42
CA ILE A 24 3.52 -0.55 -4.83
C ILE A 24 3.64 -0.76 -6.35
N PHE A 25 3.41 0.29 -7.15
CA PHE A 25 3.56 0.19 -8.60
C PHE A 25 5.00 -0.08 -9.03
N PHE A 26 5.98 0.54 -8.39
CA PHE A 26 7.39 0.28 -8.65
C PHE A 26 7.74 -1.19 -8.39
N ILE A 27 7.24 -1.77 -7.28
CA ILE A 27 7.45 -3.19 -6.99
C ILE A 27 6.73 -4.07 -8.03
N GLY A 28 5.46 -3.80 -8.32
CA GLY A 28 4.64 -4.63 -9.20
C GLY A 28 5.04 -4.57 -10.68
N TRP A 29 5.47 -3.41 -11.17
CA TRP A 29 5.78 -3.18 -12.59
C TRP A 29 7.27 -3.04 -12.88
N GLY A 30 8.07 -2.59 -11.92
CA GLY A 30 9.52 -2.47 -12.08
C GLY A 30 10.25 -3.71 -11.58
N VAL A 31 10.06 -4.05 -10.30
CA VAL A 31 10.85 -5.09 -9.63
C VAL A 31 10.40 -6.49 -10.02
N TYR A 32 9.09 -6.75 -9.99
CA TYR A 32 8.54 -8.09 -10.21
C TYR A 32 8.89 -8.68 -11.58
N PRO A 33 8.81 -7.95 -12.73
CA PRO A 33 9.20 -8.50 -14.03
C PRO A 33 10.68 -8.91 -14.10
N VAL A 34 11.57 -8.11 -13.51
CA VAL A 34 13.01 -8.42 -13.46
C VAL A 34 13.26 -9.64 -12.56
N ALA A 35 12.59 -9.73 -11.42
CA ALA A 35 12.73 -10.88 -10.53
C ALA A 35 12.27 -12.21 -11.16
N LYS A 36 11.40 -12.19 -12.19
CA LYS A 36 11.01 -13.42 -12.91
C LYS A 36 12.11 -14.00 -13.78
N THR A 37 13.15 -13.24 -14.12
CA THR A 37 14.27 -13.76 -14.92
C THR A 37 15.29 -14.50 -14.05
N MET A 38 15.14 -14.46 -12.72
CA MET A 38 16.00 -15.15 -11.78
C MET A 38 15.61 -16.63 -11.65
N PRO A 39 16.56 -17.53 -11.35
CA PRO A 39 16.26 -18.89 -10.93
C PRO A 39 15.35 -18.90 -9.68
N ALA A 40 14.47 -19.89 -9.56
CA ALA A 40 13.53 -20.01 -8.43
C ALA A 40 14.23 -19.98 -7.06
N SER A 41 15.37 -20.65 -6.95
CA SER A 41 16.25 -20.65 -5.77
C SER A 41 16.76 -19.27 -5.34
N GLN A 42 16.86 -18.31 -6.27
CA GLN A 42 17.22 -16.91 -5.97
C GLN A 42 15.98 -16.02 -5.80
N GLN A 43 14.90 -16.33 -6.52
CA GLN A 43 13.66 -15.56 -6.52
C GLN A 43 12.94 -15.62 -5.16
N GLN A 44 12.89 -16.79 -4.53
CA GLN A 44 12.26 -16.98 -3.21
C GLN A 44 12.88 -16.09 -2.12
N PRO A 45 14.20 -16.17 -1.82
CA PRO A 45 14.81 -15.33 -0.79
C PRO A 45 14.78 -13.83 -1.15
N PHE A 46 14.82 -13.50 -2.44
CA PHE A 46 14.67 -12.13 -2.91
C PHE A 46 13.29 -11.56 -2.55
N PHE A 47 12.19 -12.22 -2.94
CA PHE A 47 10.85 -11.74 -2.64
C PHE A 47 10.52 -11.76 -1.15
N ARG A 48 11.00 -12.77 -0.42
CA ARG A 48 10.86 -12.81 1.04
C ARG A 48 11.48 -11.56 1.67
N SER A 49 12.72 -11.24 1.30
CA SER A 49 13.43 -10.06 1.80
C SER A 49 12.74 -8.78 1.37
N LEU A 50 12.38 -8.67 0.09
CA LEU A 50 11.68 -7.52 -0.46
C LEU A 50 10.40 -7.22 0.33
N MET A 51 9.56 -8.23 0.58
CA MET A 51 8.31 -8.03 1.33
C MET A 51 8.55 -7.66 2.78
N GLN A 52 9.52 -8.27 3.45
CA GLN A 52 9.82 -7.94 4.85
C GLN A 52 10.29 -6.49 5.00
N TRP A 53 11.12 -6.02 4.07
CA TRP A 53 11.68 -4.67 4.11
C TRP A 53 10.74 -3.59 3.58
N THR A 54 9.89 -3.90 2.61
CA THR A 54 8.98 -2.90 2.01
C THR A 54 7.65 -2.78 2.74
N HIS A 55 7.18 -3.84 3.41
CA HIS A 55 5.87 -3.83 4.05
C HIS A 55 5.72 -2.72 5.09
N TRP A 56 6.69 -2.58 6.00
CA TRP A 56 6.60 -1.60 7.08
C TRP A 56 6.66 -0.14 6.57
N PRO A 57 7.65 0.26 5.74
CA PRO A 57 7.67 1.62 5.17
C PRO A 57 6.41 1.97 4.37
N LEU A 58 5.91 1.05 3.53
CA LEU A 58 4.70 1.30 2.74
C LEU A 58 3.45 1.39 3.62
N THR A 59 3.36 0.59 4.68
CA THR A 59 2.26 0.67 5.65
C THR A 59 2.28 1.98 6.41
N LEU A 60 3.46 2.44 6.83
CA LEU A 60 3.63 3.75 7.47
C LEU A 60 3.27 4.89 6.52
N ALA A 61 3.72 4.82 5.27
CA ALA A 61 3.38 5.82 4.25
C ALA A 61 1.86 5.89 4.03
N GLY A 62 1.20 4.74 3.86
CA GLY A 62 -0.25 4.66 3.70
C GLY A 62 -1.02 5.14 4.94
N SER A 63 -0.56 4.78 6.14
CA SER A 63 -1.15 5.30 7.39
C SER A 63 -1.01 6.82 7.46
N GLY A 64 0.14 7.35 7.04
CA GLY A 64 0.39 8.78 6.94
C GLY A 64 -0.53 9.48 5.94
N VAL A 65 -0.80 8.87 4.77
CA VAL A 65 -1.79 9.37 3.80
C VAL A 65 -3.18 9.47 4.44
N ILE A 66 -3.62 8.45 5.16
CA ILE A 66 -4.92 8.47 5.85
C ILE A 66 -4.98 9.61 6.88
N ILE A 67 -3.97 9.72 7.75
CA ILE A 67 -3.92 10.75 8.80
C ILE A 67 -3.93 12.15 8.18
N THR A 68 -3.05 12.40 7.22
CA THR A 68 -2.94 13.71 6.55
C THR A 68 -4.19 14.02 5.72
N GLY A 69 -4.83 13.03 5.10
CA GLY A 69 -6.09 13.19 4.39
C GLY A 69 -7.26 13.55 5.31
N ILE A 70 -7.30 13.00 6.53
CA ILE A 70 -8.27 13.40 7.55
C ILE A 70 -8.05 14.86 7.96
N LEU A 71 -6.79 15.24 8.22
CA LEU A 71 -6.44 16.61 8.61
C LEU A 71 -6.74 17.63 7.49
N LEU A 72 -6.48 17.26 6.23
CA LEU A 72 -6.78 18.10 5.06
C LEU A 72 -8.29 18.27 4.85
N GLY A 73 -9.10 17.25 5.11
CA GLY A 73 -10.55 17.35 4.97
C GLY A 73 -11.22 18.16 6.06
N THR A 74 -10.74 18.01 7.31
CA THR A 74 -11.42 18.52 8.51
C THR A 74 -10.78 19.78 9.07
N VAL A 75 -9.54 19.71 9.56
CA VAL A 75 -8.86 20.82 10.24
C VAL A 75 -8.50 21.92 9.26
N ALA A 76 -7.83 21.56 8.16
CA ALA A 76 -7.39 22.47 7.11
C ALA A 76 -8.41 22.58 5.96
N GLY A 77 -9.53 21.85 6.04
CA GLY A 77 -10.52 21.74 4.98
C GLY A 77 -11.88 22.35 5.31
N PRO A 78 -12.85 22.11 4.42
CA PRO A 78 -14.21 22.65 4.53
C PRO A 78 -15.15 21.81 5.41
N ILE A 79 -14.78 20.58 5.81
CA ILE A 79 -15.65 19.71 6.61
C ILE A 79 -15.57 20.15 8.08
N ARG A 80 -16.59 20.85 8.58
CA ARG A 80 -16.68 21.32 9.97
C ARG A 80 -17.78 20.62 10.76
N HIS A 81 -18.79 20.10 10.06
CA HIS A 81 -19.96 19.49 10.66
C HIS A 81 -20.34 18.19 9.94
N TRP A 82 -21.09 17.32 10.63
CA TRP A 82 -21.63 16.08 10.05
C TRP A 82 -22.47 16.31 8.79
N HIS A 83 -23.14 17.46 8.70
CA HIS A 83 -23.93 17.83 7.53
C HIS A 83 -23.06 17.97 6.27
N ASP A 84 -21.82 18.44 6.40
CA ASP A 84 -20.92 18.70 5.26
C ASP A 84 -20.52 17.40 4.56
N LEU A 85 -20.47 16.28 5.30
CA LEU A 85 -20.12 14.96 4.76
C LEU A 85 -21.17 14.42 3.80
N TRP A 86 -22.45 14.71 4.05
CA TRP A 86 -23.59 14.10 3.34
C TRP A 86 -24.28 15.05 2.35
N ASN A 87 -24.02 16.36 2.44
CA ASN A 87 -24.73 17.36 1.64
C ASN A 87 -23.81 18.16 0.73
N THR A 88 -22.50 17.90 0.75
CA THR A 88 -21.54 18.54 -0.15
C THR A 88 -20.85 17.53 -1.05
N THR A 89 -20.59 17.93 -2.29
CA THR A 89 -19.79 17.12 -3.23
C THR A 89 -18.41 16.82 -2.67
N TYR A 90 -17.78 17.79 -2.00
CA TYR A 90 -16.48 17.60 -1.36
C TYR A 90 -16.52 16.53 -0.26
N GLY A 91 -17.52 16.59 0.62
CA GLY A 91 -17.71 15.61 1.70
C GLY A 91 -17.86 14.18 1.19
N HIS A 92 -18.64 14.00 0.12
CA HIS A 92 -18.78 12.69 -0.53
C HIS A 92 -17.47 12.16 -1.11
N ILE A 93 -16.72 13.00 -1.83
CA ILE A 93 -15.42 12.61 -2.41
C ILE A 93 -14.43 12.27 -1.30
N TRP A 94 -14.36 13.11 -0.26
CA TRP A 94 -13.47 12.89 0.88
C TRP A 94 -13.81 11.59 1.61
N LEU A 95 -15.08 11.32 1.88
CA LEU A 95 -15.53 10.11 2.56
C LEU A 95 -15.25 8.86 1.73
N ALA A 96 -15.56 8.90 0.43
CA ALA A 96 -15.26 7.81 -0.48
C ALA A 96 -13.76 7.52 -0.54
N ALA A 97 -12.92 8.56 -0.68
CA ALA A 97 -11.48 8.43 -0.70
C ALA A 97 -10.93 7.85 0.61
N LEU A 98 -11.45 8.30 1.76
CA LEU A 98 -11.05 7.79 3.08
C LEU A 98 -11.40 6.30 3.23
N LEU A 99 -12.62 5.90 2.86
CA LEU A 99 -13.06 4.51 2.94
C LEU A 99 -12.25 3.60 2.01
N ILE A 100 -12.02 4.03 0.77
CA ILE A 100 -11.19 3.28 -0.19
C ILE A 100 -9.76 3.16 0.32
N GLY A 101 -9.18 4.25 0.84
CA GLY A 101 -7.83 4.25 1.39
C GLY A 101 -7.70 3.29 2.59
N LEU A 102 -8.63 3.35 3.55
CA LEU A 102 -8.66 2.46 4.71
C LEU A 102 -8.81 1.00 4.29
N ALA A 103 -9.75 0.69 3.41
CA ALA A 103 -9.98 -0.67 2.92
C ALA A 103 -8.74 -1.21 2.18
N THR A 104 -8.11 -0.38 1.35
CA THR A 104 -6.90 -0.75 0.59
C THR A 104 -5.73 -1.02 1.53
N LEU A 105 -5.50 -0.15 2.52
CA LEU A 105 -4.43 -0.33 3.50
C LEU A 105 -4.67 -1.57 4.35
N ALA A 106 -5.87 -1.73 4.90
CA ALA A 106 -6.24 -2.88 5.71
C ALA A 106 -6.09 -4.19 4.93
N TRP A 107 -6.56 -4.24 3.69
CA TRP A 107 -6.38 -5.40 2.81
C TRP A 107 -4.90 -5.71 2.57
N GLY A 108 -4.10 -4.69 2.23
CA GLY A 108 -2.66 -4.85 1.99
C GLY A 108 -1.92 -5.42 3.20
N VAL A 109 -2.25 -4.93 4.41
CA VAL A 109 -1.60 -5.34 5.67
C VAL A 109 -2.07 -6.71 6.14
N PHE A 110 -3.39 -6.92 6.22
CA PHE A 110 -3.94 -8.12 6.86
C PHE A 110 -4.08 -9.30 5.91
N VAL A 111 -4.23 -9.06 4.60
CA VAL A 111 -4.43 -10.13 3.62
C VAL A 111 -3.23 -10.25 2.70
N GLY A 112 -2.86 -9.17 2.01
CA GLY A 112 -1.81 -9.16 0.99
C GLY A 112 -0.46 -9.62 1.54
N TYR A 113 0.05 -8.92 2.56
CA TYR A 113 1.34 -9.25 3.19
C TYR A 113 1.36 -10.65 3.77
N ARG A 114 0.34 -11.04 4.54
CA ARG A 114 0.25 -12.37 5.15
C ARG A 114 0.28 -13.48 4.10
N ARG A 115 -0.52 -13.33 3.03
CA ARG A 115 -0.55 -14.33 1.97
C ARG A 115 0.78 -14.41 1.23
N ALA A 116 1.40 -13.28 0.92
CA ALA A 116 2.69 -13.23 0.26
C ALA A 116 3.79 -13.93 1.06
N ILE A 117 3.92 -13.60 2.36
CA ILE A 117 4.92 -14.23 3.22
C ILE A 117 4.69 -15.74 3.38
N ASN A 118 3.45 -16.18 3.50
CA ASN A 118 3.15 -17.61 3.56
C ASN A 118 3.57 -18.36 2.29
N ILE A 119 3.48 -17.73 1.12
CA ILE A 119 3.96 -18.31 -0.15
C ILE A 119 5.49 -18.30 -0.17
N PHE A 120 6.14 -17.21 0.22
CA PHE A 120 7.60 -17.05 0.16
C PHE A 120 8.37 -17.88 1.19
N THR A 121 7.69 -18.33 2.25
CA THR A 121 8.27 -19.21 3.29
C THR A 121 7.99 -20.68 3.08
N ASN A 122 7.20 -21.05 2.06
CA ASN A 122 6.85 -22.43 1.79
C ASN A 122 7.82 -23.05 0.78
N ASP A 123 8.89 -23.67 1.28
CA ASP A 123 9.94 -24.28 0.45
C ASP A 123 9.39 -25.35 -0.50
N SER A 124 8.34 -26.08 -0.12
CA SER A 124 7.76 -27.11 -0.99
C SER A 124 7.13 -26.54 -2.26
N LEU A 125 6.49 -25.36 -2.18
CA LEU A 125 5.92 -24.70 -3.36
C LEU A 125 7.01 -24.22 -4.31
N TRP A 126 8.12 -23.72 -3.76
CA TRP A 126 9.25 -23.23 -4.56
C TRP A 126 10.05 -24.37 -5.19
N GLN A 127 10.20 -25.50 -4.49
CA GLN A 127 10.76 -26.72 -5.06
C GLN A 127 9.90 -27.27 -6.20
N GLN A 128 8.58 -27.32 -6.04
CA GLN A 128 7.66 -27.74 -7.10
C GLN A 128 7.75 -26.82 -8.33
N ALA A 129 7.85 -25.51 -8.12
CA ALA A 129 8.03 -24.54 -9.19
C ALA A 129 9.36 -24.75 -9.96
N GLU A 130 10.42 -25.18 -9.27
CA GLU A 130 11.74 -25.44 -9.86
C GLU A 130 11.83 -26.82 -10.56
N SER A 131 11.29 -27.88 -9.96
CA SER A 131 11.37 -29.24 -10.49
C SER A 131 10.32 -29.58 -11.56
N GLY A 132 9.29 -28.72 -11.69
CA GLY A 132 8.02 -29.08 -12.31
C GLY A 132 7.23 -30.05 -11.42
N ASP A 133 5.95 -30.26 -11.75
CA ASP A 133 5.01 -31.09 -10.97
C ASP A 133 5.30 -32.60 -11.13
N LYS A 134 6.50 -33.02 -10.73
CA LYS A 134 6.99 -34.40 -10.88
C LYS A 134 6.70 -35.27 -9.66
N TYR A 135 6.04 -34.74 -8.63
CA TYR A 135 5.82 -35.40 -7.35
C TYR A 135 4.35 -35.43 -6.88
N VAL A 136 3.38 -35.19 -7.78
CA VAL A 136 2.00 -35.62 -7.54
C VAL A 136 1.84 -37.05 -8.08
N LYS A 137 2.05 -38.03 -7.19
CA LYS A 137 1.48 -39.38 -7.29
C LYS A 137 0.52 -39.58 -6.15
#